data_AF-C7JD24-F1
#
_entry.id   AF-C7JD24-F1
#
_cell.length_a   1.000
_cell.length_b   1.000
_cell.length_c   1.000
_cell.angle_alpha   90.00
_cell.angle_beta   90.00
_cell.angle_gamma   90.00
#
_symmetry.space_group_name_H-M   'P 1'
#
loop_
_entity.id
_entity.type
_entity.pdbx_description
1 polymer ?
#
loop_
_entity_poly.entity_id
_entity_poly.type
_entity_poly.pdbx_seq_one_letter_code
_entity_poly.pdbx_strand_id
1 'polypeptide(L)'
;MRYFSKISGALILSFILSGCSSLPPFNFSAKNIQISKNIIKEDLKSITVGIAHPDEKTGSIDSGTHLTLPAFKEALTEAIDKAAIFRDNAQTHVNLQATIMKMDTPTFGATMETDMECRYNIVDRDSGNSLFSENIASKGKVPMGFSWLGAIRARESANRAFQNNISLFIDKLENSSIAESRNADVVPQVSNSDQNRVPLKNDVKYANN
;
A
#
# COMPACT_ATOMS: atom_id res chain seq x y z
N MET A 1 55.67 38.48 8.74
CA MET A 1 54.66 37.83 9.62
C MET A 1 53.34 38.62 9.80
N ARG A 2 52.91 39.49 8.88
CA ARG A 2 51.63 40.25 9.01
C ARG A 2 50.49 39.79 8.08
N TYR A 3 50.75 38.84 7.18
CA TYR A 3 49.74 38.29 6.24
C TYR A 3 49.07 37.01 6.74
N PHE A 4 49.74 36.23 7.61
CA PHE A 4 49.21 34.97 8.16
C PHE A 4 47.98 35.18 9.07
N SER A 5 47.90 36.33 9.75
CA SER A 5 46.76 36.68 10.61
C SER A 5 45.50 37.05 9.81
N LYS A 6 45.63 37.57 8.58
CA LYS A 6 44.47 37.95 7.73
C LYS A 6 43.87 36.77 6.98
N ILE A 7 44.67 35.74 6.68
CA ILE A 7 44.20 34.51 6.00
C ILE A 7 43.37 33.64 6.97
N SER A 8 43.70 33.68 8.27
CA SER A 8 42.99 32.89 9.29
C SER A 8 41.54 33.35 9.54
N GLY A 9 41.21 34.63 9.29
CA GLY A 9 39.84 35.14 9.43
C GLY A 9 38.93 34.81 8.25
N ALA A 10 39.48 34.66 7.05
CA ALA A 10 38.71 34.35 5.83
C ALA A 10 38.27 32.87 5.77
N LEU A 11 39.03 31.97 6.39
CA LEU A 11 38.78 30.51 6.34
C LEU A 11 37.65 30.05 7.28
N ILE A 12 37.37 30.83 8.33
CA ILE A 12 36.28 30.55 9.30
C ILE A 12 34.91 31.00 8.75
N LEU A 13 34.89 32.00 7.86
CA LEU A 13 33.66 32.52 7.26
C LEU A 13 33.14 31.64 6.11
N SER A 14 34.01 30.87 5.45
CA SER A 14 33.62 29.94 4.36
C SER A 14 32.91 28.67 4.83
N PHE A 15 32.90 28.35 6.14
CA PHE A 15 32.17 27.20 6.66
C PHE A 15 30.67 27.45 6.91
N ILE A 16 30.21 28.70 6.84
CA ILE A 16 28.82 29.06 7.17
C ILE A 16 27.88 29.00 5.93
N LEU A 17 28.41 28.74 4.73
CA LEU A 17 27.62 28.77 3.48
C LEU A 17 27.17 27.41 2.93
N SER A 18 27.41 26.30 3.64
CA SER A 18 27.05 24.95 3.16
C SER A 18 25.87 24.38 3.94
N GLY A 19 24.64 24.71 3.57
CA GLY A 19 23.49 24.17 4.30
C GLY A 19 22.09 24.48 3.77
N CYS A 20 21.90 24.60 2.45
CA CYS A 20 20.55 24.63 1.87
C CYS A 20 20.16 23.24 1.35
N SER A 21 20.22 22.21 2.20
CA SER A 21 19.58 20.93 1.88
C SER A 21 18.12 21.00 2.30
N SER A 22 17.22 21.11 1.33
CA SER A 22 15.79 20.98 1.61
C SER A 22 15.49 19.59 2.18
N LEU A 23 14.60 19.53 3.16
CA LEU A 23 14.10 18.25 3.63
C LEU A 23 13.37 17.56 2.47
N PRO A 24 13.65 16.27 2.18
CA PRO A 24 12.96 15.56 1.11
C PRO A 24 11.45 15.58 1.37
N PRO A 25 10.60 15.51 0.33
CA PRO A 25 9.16 15.40 0.53
C PRO A 25 8.82 14.03 1.14
N PHE A 26 7.61 13.94 1.71
CA PHE A 26 7.04 12.63 2.03
C PHE A 26 6.69 11.90 0.73
N ASN A 27 7.06 10.63 0.65
CA ASN A 27 6.69 9.74 -0.44
C ASN A 27 6.38 8.37 0.15
N PHE A 28 5.10 8.01 0.13
CA PHE A 28 4.61 6.77 0.73
C PHE A 28 4.30 5.69 -0.30
N SER A 29 4.51 5.93 -1.59
CA SER A 29 4.26 4.96 -2.65
C SER A 29 5.02 3.67 -2.38
N ALA A 30 4.27 2.60 -2.12
CA ALA A 30 4.82 1.29 -1.83
C ALA A 30 5.60 0.76 -3.04
N LYS A 31 6.72 0.09 -2.78
CA LYS A 31 7.60 -0.46 -3.82
C LYS A 31 7.15 -1.87 -4.18
N ASN A 32 7.31 -2.23 -5.45
CA ASN A 32 7.11 -3.60 -5.96
C ASN A 32 5.72 -4.20 -5.72
N ILE A 33 4.66 -3.38 -5.71
CA ILE A 33 3.29 -3.90 -5.74
C ILE A 33 3.08 -4.64 -7.06
N GLN A 34 2.76 -5.92 -6.96
CA GLN A 34 2.44 -6.78 -8.09
C GLN A 34 0.94 -6.92 -8.25
N ILE A 35 0.51 -7.30 -9.46
CA ILE A 35 -0.89 -7.65 -9.70
C ILE A 35 -1.24 -8.87 -8.84
N SER A 36 -2.32 -8.76 -8.09
CA SER A 36 -2.76 -9.74 -7.10
C SER A 36 -3.25 -11.04 -7.77
N LYS A 37 -2.79 -12.20 -7.31
CA LYS A 37 -3.25 -13.52 -7.80
C LYS A 37 -4.62 -13.87 -7.26
N ASN A 38 -4.96 -13.37 -6.08
CA ASN A 38 -6.30 -13.47 -5.52
C ASN A 38 -7.00 -12.11 -5.60
N ILE A 39 -8.30 -12.09 -5.85
CA ILE A 39 -9.11 -10.90 -5.98
C ILE A 39 -10.27 -10.94 -4.99
N ILE A 40 -10.72 -9.76 -4.62
CA ILE A 40 -11.91 -9.51 -3.82
C ILE A 40 -13.02 -9.22 -4.82
N LYS A 41 -14.15 -9.92 -4.69
CA LYS A 41 -15.26 -9.88 -5.66
C LYS A 41 -16.17 -8.67 -5.49
N GLU A 42 -15.86 -7.80 -4.52
CA GLU A 42 -16.52 -6.55 -4.20
C GLU A 42 -15.88 -5.35 -4.90
N ASP A 43 -16.67 -4.29 -5.08
CA ASP A 43 -16.27 -3.05 -5.74
C ASP A 43 -15.93 -1.98 -4.69
N LEU A 44 -14.68 -1.54 -4.68
CA LEU A 44 -14.19 -0.52 -3.76
C LEU A 44 -14.64 0.87 -4.19
N LYS A 45 -15.49 1.52 -3.38
CA LYS A 45 -16.03 2.85 -3.69
C LYS A 45 -15.28 4.00 -3.08
N SER A 46 -14.70 3.81 -1.91
CA SER A 46 -13.96 4.89 -1.26
C SER A 46 -12.89 4.38 -0.31
N ILE A 47 -11.86 5.21 -0.16
CA ILE A 47 -10.80 5.04 0.82
C ILE A 47 -10.83 6.25 1.75
N THR A 48 -10.94 6.00 3.05
CA THR A 48 -10.79 7.01 4.09
C THR A 48 -9.56 6.70 4.93
N VAL A 49 -8.87 7.75 5.35
CA VAL A 49 -7.72 7.63 6.24
C VAL A 49 -7.92 8.56 7.42
N GLY A 50 -7.51 8.12 8.60
CA GLY A 50 -7.70 8.87 9.83
C GLY A 50 -6.69 8.52 10.91
N ILE A 51 -6.87 9.16 12.06
CA ILE A 51 -6.06 8.93 13.26
C ILE A 51 -6.98 8.33 14.32
N ALA A 52 -6.48 7.35 15.07
CA ALA A 52 -7.22 6.73 16.16
C ALA A 52 -7.60 7.76 17.23
N HIS A 53 -8.80 7.58 17.79
CA HIS A 53 -9.21 8.34 18.95
C HIS A 53 -8.31 7.99 20.17
N PRO A 54 -8.10 8.91 21.14
CA PRO A 54 -7.13 8.68 22.22
C PRO A 54 -7.35 7.43 23.08
N ASP A 55 -8.56 6.90 23.13
CA ASP A 55 -8.97 5.67 23.83
C ASP A 55 -8.72 4.39 23.02
N GLU A 56 -8.54 4.49 21.70
CA GLU A 56 -8.31 3.33 20.83
C GLU A 56 -6.85 3.17 20.37
N LYS A 57 -6.04 4.22 20.46
CA LYS A 57 -4.63 4.18 20.00
C LYS A 57 -3.83 3.10 20.73
N THR A 58 -2.96 2.42 20.00
CA THR A 58 -2.10 1.36 20.54
C THR A 58 -0.71 1.87 20.94
N GLY A 59 -0.39 3.13 20.60
CA GLY A 59 0.87 3.77 21.00
C GLY A 59 0.85 5.29 20.87
N SER A 60 2.04 5.89 20.86
CA SER A 60 2.20 7.32 20.56
C SER A 60 1.80 7.61 19.10
N ILE A 61 1.22 8.79 18.91
CA ILE A 61 0.93 9.34 17.59
C ILE A 61 1.55 10.73 17.57
N ASP A 62 2.53 10.91 16.70
CA ASP A 62 3.21 12.19 16.55
C ASP A 62 2.24 13.29 16.13
N SER A 63 2.41 14.50 16.69
CA SER A 63 1.53 15.64 16.38
C SER A 63 1.49 16.00 14.89
N GLY A 64 2.57 15.72 14.16
CA GLY A 64 2.66 15.92 12.71
C GLY A 64 1.91 14.89 11.86
N THR A 65 1.43 13.79 12.44
CA THR A 65 0.82 12.67 11.68
C THR A 65 -0.39 13.09 10.86
N HIS A 66 -1.18 14.06 11.34
CA HIS A 66 -2.34 14.56 10.58
C HIS A 66 -1.96 15.16 9.21
N LEU A 67 -0.74 15.72 9.08
CA LEU A 67 -0.25 16.29 7.83
C LEU A 67 0.11 15.23 6.79
N THR A 68 0.32 13.98 7.21
CA THR A 68 0.70 12.88 6.31
C THR A 68 -0.53 12.14 5.75
N LEU A 69 -1.72 12.39 6.28
CA LEU A 69 -2.95 11.69 5.88
C LEU A 69 -3.25 11.78 4.37
N PRO A 70 -3.20 12.96 3.71
CA PRO A 70 -3.49 13.02 2.27
C PRO A 70 -2.53 12.18 1.43
N ALA A 71 -1.22 12.30 1.69
CA ALA A 71 -0.20 11.51 1.00
C ALA A 71 -0.34 10.01 1.28
N PHE A 72 -0.75 9.64 2.50
CA PHE A 72 -0.98 8.23 2.84
C PHE A 72 -2.18 7.66 2.08
N LYS A 73 -3.27 8.43 1.99
CA LYS A 73 -4.43 8.05 1.18
C LYS A 73 -4.05 7.86 -0.29
N GLU A 74 -3.32 8.81 -0.88
CA GLU A 74 -2.89 8.73 -2.28
C GLU A 74 -2.03 7.49 -2.53
N ALA A 75 -1.04 7.22 -1.67
CA ALA A 75 -0.18 6.06 -1.80
C ALA A 75 -0.93 4.72 -1.58
N LEU A 76 -1.92 4.69 -0.69
CA LEU A 76 -2.77 3.52 -0.47
C LEU A 76 -3.66 3.26 -1.70
N THR A 77 -4.28 4.29 -2.26
CA THR A 77 -5.03 4.19 -3.52
C THR A 77 -4.14 3.67 -4.64
N GLU A 78 -2.96 4.28 -4.84
CA GLU A 78 -2.00 3.86 -5.86
C GLU A 78 -1.61 2.38 -5.71
N ALA A 79 -1.38 1.90 -4.48
CA ALA A 79 -1.05 0.51 -4.23
C ALA A 79 -2.21 -0.44 -4.53
N ILE A 80 -3.44 -0.08 -4.13
CA ILE A 80 -4.64 -0.89 -4.42
C ILE A 80 -4.88 -0.96 -5.93
N ASP A 81 -4.76 0.16 -6.64
CA ASP A 81 -4.93 0.24 -8.09
C ASP A 81 -3.88 -0.63 -8.81
N LYS A 82 -2.61 -0.56 -8.39
CA LYS A 82 -1.53 -1.41 -8.93
C LYS A 82 -1.74 -2.88 -8.65
N ALA A 83 -2.25 -3.23 -7.46
CA ALA A 83 -2.57 -4.61 -7.11
C ALA A 83 -3.75 -5.14 -7.93
N ALA A 84 -4.64 -4.25 -8.41
CA ALA A 84 -5.87 -4.60 -9.10
C ALA A 84 -6.64 -5.70 -8.34
N ILE A 85 -6.73 -5.54 -7.01
CA ILE A 85 -7.22 -6.57 -6.09
C ILE A 85 -8.74 -6.59 -5.97
N PHE A 86 -9.42 -5.47 -6.22
CA PHE A 86 -10.89 -5.39 -6.22
C PHE A 86 -11.45 -5.56 -7.64
N ARG A 87 -12.67 -6.08 -7.72
CA ARG A 87 -13.40 -6.20 -8.99
C ARG A 87 -14.21 -4.93 -9.26
N ASP A 88 -14.04 -4.38 -10.45
CA ASP A 88 -14.87 -3.26 -10.90
C ASP A 88 -16.30 -3.71 -11.20
N ASN A 89 -17.28 -2.86 -10.88
CA ASN A 89 -18.71 -3.06 -11.18
C ASN A 89 -19.32 -4.31 -10.55
N ALA A 90 -18.84 -4.72 -9.38
CA ALA A 90 -19.47 -5.77 -8.59
C ALA A 90 -20.81 -5.31 -8.01
N GLN A 91 -21.68 -6.27 -7.67
CA GLN A 91 -22.97 -5.99 -7.04
C GLN A 91 -22.79 -5.44 -5.62
N THR A 92 -21.82 -5.98 -4.88
CA THR A 92 -21.50 -5.59 -3.51
C THR A 92 -20.48 -4.46 -3.52
N HIS A 93 -20.77 -3.40 -2.76
CA HIS A 93 -19.94 -2.22 -2.69
C HIS A 93 -19.30 -2.10 -1.31
N VAL A 94 -18.00 -1.79 -1.27
CA VAL A 94 -17.24 -1.70 -0.02
C VAL A 94 -16.50 -0.37 0.11
N ASN A 95 -16.23 0.01 1.34
CA ASN A 95 -15.35 1.12 1.69
C ASN A 95 -14.16 0.62 2.49
N LEU A 96 -12.97 1.14 2.21
CA LEU A 96 -11.77 0.90 3.00
C LEU A 96 -11.54 2.07 3.97
N GLN A 97 -11.37 1.75 5.24
CA GLN A 97 -11.01 2.69 6.29
C GLN A 97 -9.63 2.31 6.83
N ALA A 98 -8.68 3.24 6.78
CA ALA A 98 -7.34 3.06 7.33
C ALA A 98 -7.11 4.05 8.49
N THR A 99 -7.05 3.54 9.71
CA THR A 99 -6.90 4.34 10.93
C THR A 99 -5.51 4.16 11.50
N ILE A 100 -4.72 5.23 11.60
CA ILE A 100 -3.39 5.19 12.20
C ILE A 100 -3.53 5.06 13.73
N MET A 101 -3.10 3.93 14.25
CA MET A 101 -3.18 3.54 15.67
C MET A 101 -1.92 3.90 16.44
N LYS A 102 -0.76 3.89 15.77
CA LYS A 102 0.55 4.26 16.28
C LYS A 102 1.36 4.91 15.16
N MET A 103 2.05 6.00 15.47
CA MET A 103 3.06 6.63 14.62
C MET A 103 4.09 7.29 15.53
N ASP A 104 5.23 6.62 15.71
CA ASP A 104 6.28 7.02 16.65
C ASP A 104 7.58 7.24 15.88
N THR A 105 7.87 8.50 15.58
CA THR A 105 9.08 8.90 14.83
C THR A 105 10.17 9.32 15.81
N PRO A 106 11.40 8.80 15.66
CA PRO A 106 12.48 9.12 16.57
C PRO A 106 12.91 10.57 16.39
N THR A 107 13.10 11.27 17.50
CA THR A 107 13.56 12.67 17.52
C THR A 107 15.08 12.78 17.53
N PHE A 108 15.79 11.75 17.99
CA PHE A 108 17.25 11.69 18.03
C PHE A 108 17.75 10.25 17.87
N GLY A 109 19.00 10.08 17.43
CA GLY A 109 19.65 8.77 17.34
C GLY A 109 20.59 8.60 16.16
N ALA A 110 21.56 7.69 16.30
CA ALA A 110 22.41 7.26 15.20
C ALA A 110 21.63 6.41 14.18
N THR A 111 20.64 5.65 14.63
CA THR A 111 19.69 4.96 13.75
C THR A 111 18.32 5.53 14.02
N MET A 112 17.62 5.94 12.97
CA MET A 112 16.23 6.38 13.05
C MET A 112 15.33 5.19 12.74
N GLU A 113 14.51 4.77 13.69
CA GLU A 113 13.50 3.73 13.53
C GLU A 113 12.12 4.31 13.86
N THR A 114 11.22 4.35 12.87
CA THR A 114 9.82 4.75 13.05
C THR A 114 8.96 3.50 13.19
N ASP A 115 8.16 3.44 14.25
CA ASP A 115 7.13 2.43 14.44
C ASP A 115 5.77 2.96 13.99
N MET A 116 5.07 2.20 13.15
CA MET A 116 3.72 2.53 12.69
C MET A 116 2.80 1.33 12.89
N GLU A 117 1.57 1.57 13.31
CA GLU A 117 0.48 0.61 13.26
C GLU A 117 -0.76 1.27 12.65
N CYS A 118 -1.39 0.58 11.70
CA CYS A 118 -2.63 1.03 11.07
C CYS A 118 -3.68 -0.08 11.13
N ARG A 119 -4.89 0.25 11.56
CA ARG A 119 -6.06 -0.62 11.46
C ARG A 119 -6.70 -0.40 10.10
N TYR A 120 -6.78 -1.46 9.32
CA TYR A 120 -7.51 -1.49 8.06
C TYR A 120 -8.83 -2.18 8.27
N ASN A 121 -9.92 -1.56 7.83
CA ASN A 121 -11.27 -2.10 7.93
C ASN A 121 -11.98 -1.96 6.57
N ILE A 122 -12.40 -3.07 5.98
CA ILE A 122 -13.22 -3.11 4.76
C ILE A 122 -14.66 -3.35 5.19
N VAL A 123 -15.52 -2.39 4.88
CA VAL A 123 -16.91 -2.38 5.34
C VAL A 123 -17.84 -2.46 4.13
N ASP A 124 -18.75 -3.43 4.16
CA ASP A 124 -19.88 -3.52 3.24
C ASP A 124 -20.78 -2.29 3.42
N ARG A 125 -21.05 -1.60 2.31
CA ARG A 125 -21.75 -0.31 2.34
C ARG A 125 -23.25 -0.44 2.58
N ASP A 126 -23.84 -1.58 2.25
CA ASP A 126 -25.29 -1.78 2.34
C ASP A 126 -25.69 -2.25 3.74
N SER A 127 -24.89 -3.13 4.34
CA SER A 127 -25.13 -3.73 5.65
C SER A 127 -24.34 -3.07 6.79
N GLY A 128 -23.23 -2.41 6.49
CA GLY A 128 -22.29 -1.88 7.50
C GLY A 128 -21.40 -2.95 8.13
N ASN A 129 -21.43 -4.19 7.62
CA ASN A 129 -20.64 -5.29 8.17
C ASN A 129 -19.14 -5.16 7.80
N SER A 130 -18.28 -5.43 8.77
CA SER A 130 -16.82 -5.54 8.54
C SER A 130 -16.50 -6.87 7.87
N LEU A 131 -16.05 -6.83 6.61
CA LEU A 131 -15.61 -7.99 5.83
C LEU A 131 -14.14 -8.34 6.10
N PHE A 132 -13.33 -7.34 6.44
CA PHE A 132 -11.93 -7.50 6.82
C PHE A 132 -11.60 -6.45 7.89
N SER A 133 -10.94 -6.85 8.97
CA SER A 133 -10.48 -5.91 9.98
C SER A 133 -9.18 -6.41 10.61
N GLU A 134 -8.10 -5.66 10.46
CA GLU A 134 -6.80 -6.05 10.99
C GLU A 134 -5.92 -4.86 11.34
N ASN A 135 -5.23 -4.95 12.48
CA ASN A 135 -4.13 -4.06 12.84
C ASN A 135 -2.83 -4.55 12.20
N ILE A 136 -2.20 -3.71 11.41
CA ILE A 136 -0.95 -4.01 10.71
C ILE A 136 0.14 -3.10 11.25
N ALA A 137 1.09 -3.70 11.95
CA ALA A 137 2.30 -3.04 12.44
C ALA A 137 3.43 -3.12 11.42
N SER A 138 4.24 -2.07 11.35
CA SER A 138 5.35 -1.93 10.41
C SER A 138 6.42 -1.01 10.99
N LYS A 139 7.64 -1.15 10.48
CA LYS A 139 8.79 -0.35 10.89
C LYS A 139 9.51 0.22 9.69
N GLY A 140 10.04 1.43 9.85
CA GLY A 140 10.97 2.02 8.89
C GLY A 140 12.28 2.33 9.58
N LYS A 141 13.39 1.75 9.11
CA LYS A 141 14.72 1.90 9.73
C LYS A 141 15.71 2.56 8.78
N VAL A 142 16.43 3.56 9.28
CA VAL A 142 17.42 4.33 8.52
C VAL A 142 18.70 4.48 9.33
N PRO A 143 19.81 3.87 8.89
CA PRO A 143 21.09 3.94 9.60
C PRO A 143 21.74 5.32 9.43
N MET A 144 22.72 5.62 10.30
CA MET A 144 23.46 6.89 10.29
C MET A 144 24.09 7.20 8.93
N GLY A 145 24.60 6.16 8.24
CA GLY A 145 25.27 6.30 6.94
C GLY A 145 24.37 6.75 5.80
N PHE A 146 23.05 6.83 5.99
CA PHE A 146 22.13 7.34 4.96
C PHE A 146 22.22 8.86 4.77
N SER A 147 22.32 9.61 5.88
CA SER A 147 22.46 11.07 5.86
C SER A 147 22.95 11.56 7.22
N TRP A 148 23.88 12.52 7.22
CA TRP A 148 24.34 13.14 8.47
C TRP A 148 23.19 13.84 9.21
N LEU A 149 22.31 14.51 8.46
CA LEU A 149 21.18 15.25 9.01
C LEU A 149 20.11 14.28 9.54
N GLY A 150 19.94 14.26 10.87
CA GLY A 150 18.96 13.40 11.54
C GLY A 150 17.52 13.59 11.05
N ALA A 151 17.13 14.84 10.72
CA ALA A 151 15.80 15.14 10.21
C ALA A 151 15.51 14.48 8.84
N ILE A 152 16.52 14.31 7.98
CA ILE A 152 16.38 13.57 6.72
C ILE A 152 16.17 12.08 7.03
N ARG A 153 16.94 11.52 7.95
CA ARG A 153 16.82 10.11 8.35
C ARG A 153 15.48 9.81 9.02
N ALA A 154 14.99 10.70 9.89
CA ALA A 154 13.70 10.56 10.56
C ALA A 154 12.53 10.65 9.57
N ARG A 155 12.62 11.54 8.57
CA ARG A 155 11.62 11.59 7.50
C ARG A 155 11.66 10.35 6.61
N GLU A 156 12.85 9.87 6.26
CA GLU A 156 13.00 8.64 5.48
C GLU A 156 12.54 7.40 6.27
N SER A 157 12.74 7.35 7.60
CA SER A 157 12.23 6.26 8.42
C SER A 157 10.71 6.26 8.44
N ALA A 158 10.06 7.43 8.52
CA ALA A 158 8.62 7.54 8.35
C ALA A 158 8.15 7.07 6.96
N ASN A 159 8.81 7.51 5.87
CA ASN A 159 8.49 7.03 4.52
C ASN A 159 8.51 5.50 4.43
N ARG A 160 9.56 4.87 4.95
CA ARG A 160 9.70 3.40 4.95
C ARG A 160 8.62 2.73 5.80
N ALA A 161 8.25 3.30 6.94
CA ALA A 161 7.20 2.75 7.78
C ALA A 161 5.86 2.70 7.02
N PHE A 162 5.44 3.82 6.39
CA PHE A 162 4.24 3.85 5.55
C PHE A 162 4.30 2.89 4.36
N GLN A 163 5.41 2.89 3.60
CA GLN A 163 5.58 2.00 2.44
C GLN A 163 5.49 0.52 2.83
N ASN A 164 6.13 0.14 3.93
CA ASN A 164 6.10 -1.22 4.46
C ASN A 164 4.70 -1.57 4.96
N ASN A 165 4.00 -0.64 5.62
CA ASN A 165 2.64 -0.85 6.09
C ASN A 165 1.67 -1.15 4.95
N ILE A 166 1.72 -0.35 3.87
CA ILE A 166 0.89 -0.54 2.68
C ILE A 166 1.21 -1.88 2.02
N SER A 167 2.49 -2.23 1.88
CA SER A 167 2.88 -3.51 1.26
C SER A 167 2.34 -4.71 2.07
N LEU A 168 2.51 -4.67 3.39
CA LEU A 168 1.97 -5.69 4.29
C LEU A 168 0.44 -5.74 4.24
N PHE A 169 -0.24 -4.61 4.11
CA PHE A 169 -1.68 -4.57 3.94
C PHE A 169 -2.13 -5.28 2.66
N ILE A 170 -1.53 -4.97 1.51
CA ILE A 170 -1.86 -5.64 0.25
C ILE A 170 -1.61 -7.15 0.36
N ASP A 171 -0.48 -7.56 0.90
CA ASP A 171 -0.15 -8.98 1.10
C ASP A 171 -1.18 -9.69 1.99
N LYS A 172 -1.57 -9.08 3.12
CA LYS A 172 -2.57 -9.68 4.01
C LYS A 172 -3.95 -9.71 3.39
N LEU A 173 -4.30 -8.67 2.63
CA LEU A 173 -5.58 -8.60 1.94
C LEU A 173 -5.69 -9.69 0.87
N GLU A 174 -4.65 -9.91 0.07
CA GLU A 174 -4.58 -10.97 -0.95
C GLU A 174 -4.69 -12.38 -0.35
N ASN A 175 -4.25 -12.56 0.89
CA ASN A 175 -4.27 -13.85 1.59
C ASN A 175 -5.40 -13.97 2.63
N SER A 176 -6.35 -13.03 2.62
CA SER A 176 -7.48 -13.02 3.53
C SER A 176 -8.58 -13.99 3.09
N SER A 177 -9.53 -14.29 3.99
CA SER A 177 -10.66 -15.17 3.68
C SER A 177 -11.65 -14.59 2.68
N ILE A 178 -11.59 -13.28 2.41
CA ILE A 178 -12.45 -12.60 1.43
C ILE A 178 -11.82 -12.54 0.03
N ALA A 179 -10.56 -12.96 -0.11
CA ALA A 179 -9.88 -13.02 -1.40
C ALA A 179 -10.02 -14.41 -2.02
N GLU A 180 -10.36 -14.45 -3.31
CA GLU A 180 -10.55 -15.67 -4.10
C GLU A 180 -9.57 -15.71 -5.28
N SER A 181 -9.19 -16.89 -5.76
CA SER A 181 -8.26 -16.99 -6.89
C SER A 181 -8.81 -16.29 -8.14
N ARG A 182 -8.02 -15.38 -8.74
CA ARG A 182 -8.37 -14.65 -9.96
C ARG A 182 -8.75 -15.56 -11.14
N ASN A 183 -8.18 -16.76 -11.20
CA ASN A 183 -8.40 -17.71 -12.29
C ASN A 183 -9.61 -18.63 -12.08
N ALA A 184 -10.31 -18.55 -10.95
CA ALA A 184 -11.46 -19.41 -10.66
C ALA A 184 -12.68 -19.14 -11.57
N ASP A 185 -12.70 -18.00 -12.28
CA ASP A 185 -13.84 -17.57 -13.10
C ASP A 185 -13.75 -18.03 -14.59
N VAL A 186 -12.74 -18.84 -14.97
CA VAL A 186 -12.61 -19.42 -16.34
C VAL A 186 -12.92 -20.93 -16.32
N VAL A 187 -14.19 -21.29 -16.14
CA VAL A 187 -14.70 -22.60 -16.59
C VAL A 187 -15.92 -22.35 -17.47
N PRO A 188 -15.78 -22.40 -18.81
CA PRO A 188 -16.93 -22.55 -19.68
C PRO A 188 -17.53 -23.93 -19.40
N GLN A 189 -18.72 -23.97 -18.81
CA GLN A 189 -19.55 -25.17 -18.81
C GLN A 189 -19.96 -25.43 -20.27
N VAL A 190 -19.15 -26.20 -21.00
CA VAL A 190 -19.54 -26.71 -22.32
C VAL A 190 -20.65 -27.74 -22.06
N SER A 191 -21.90 -27.34 -22.30
CA SER A 191 -23.04 -28.24 -22.26
C SER A 191 -22.88 -29.31 -23.35
N ASN A 192 -22.65 -30.56 -22.92
CA ASN A 192 -22.63 -31.74 -23.79
C ASN A 192 -24.05 -32.06 -24.32
N SER A 193 -24.58 -31.26 -25.24
CA SER A 193 -25.87 -31.54 -25.90
C SER A 193 -25.75 -32.05 -27.34
N ASP A 194 -24.56 -32.11 -27.93
CA ASP A 194 -24.40 -32.39 -29.38
C ASP A 194 -23.86 -33.78 -29.74
N GLN A 195 -23.77 -34.73 -28.80
CA GLN A 195 -23.27 -36.08 -29.11
C GLN A 195 -24.31 -37.08 -29.64
N ASN A 196 -25.54 -36.65 -29.98
CA ASN A 196 -26.60 -37.58 -30.39
C ASN A 196 -27.25 -37.31 -31.77
N ARG A 197 -26.48 -36.81 -32.75
CA ARG A 197 -26.89 -36.90 -34.16
C ARG A 197 -26.41 -38.20 -34.80
N VAL A 198 -27.32 -39.17 -34.87
CA VAL A 198 -27.20 -40.39 -35.68
C VAL A 198 -27.10 -40.00 -37.17
N PRO A 199 -26.11 -40.48 -37.94
CA PRO A 199 -26.07 -40.22 -39.37
C PRO A 199 -27.15 -41.04 -40.11
N LEU A 200 -27.87 -40.35 -40.99
CA LEU A 200 -28.91 -40.90 -41.85
C LEU A 200 -28.38 -42.02 -42.75
N LYS A 201 -29.16 -43.10 -42.81
CA LYS A 201 -28.97 -44.29 -43.63
C LYS A 201 -29.03 -43.92 -45.12
N ASN A 202 -27.94 -44.11 -45.85
CA ASN A 202 -27.92 -43.94 -47.31
C ASN A 202 -28.47 -45.19 -48.00
N ASP A 203 -29.71 -45.12 -48.45
CA ASP A 203 -30.24 -46.01 -49.49
C ASP A 203 -29.80 -45.48 -50.86
N VAL A 204 -28.88 -46.18 -51.54
CA VAL A 204 -28.64 -45.97 -52.97
C VAL A 204 -28.70 -47.30 -53.71
N LYS A 205 -29.83 -47.51 -54.38
CA LYS A 205 -30.02 -48.52 -55.42
C LYS A 205 -29.21 -48.12 -56.66
N TYR A 206 -28.44 -49.05 -57.22
CA TYR A 206 -28.08 -49.01 -58.64
C TYR A 206 -28.45 -50.35 -59.28
N ALA A 207 -29.32 -50.25 -60.29
CA ALA A 207 -29.66 -51.30 -61.22
C ALA A 207 -28.89 -51.07 -62.54
N ASN A 208 -28.69 -52.19 -63.28
CA ASN A 208 -28.21 -52.32 -64.66
C ASN A 208 -26.68 -52.15 -64.82
N ASN A 209 -25.93 -53.12 -65.36
CA ASN A 209 -26.17 -53.95 -66.54
C ASN A 209 -25.38 -55.27 -66.42
#